data_AF-A0A1S2M9W0-F1
#
_entry.id   AF-A0A1S2M9W0-F1
#
_cell.length_a   1.000
_cell.length_b   1.000
_cell.length_c   1.000
_cell.angle_alpha   90.00
_cell.angle_beta   90.00
_cell.angle_gamma   90.00
#
_symmetry.space_group_name_H-M   'P 1'
#
loop_
_entity.id
_entity.type
_entity.pdbx_description
1 polymer ?
#
loop_
_entity_poly.entity_id
_entity_poly.type
_entity_poly.pdbx_seq_one_letter_code
_entity_poly.pdbx_strand_id
1 'polypeptide(L)' 'MSKILLIFILFFLLLQTFLITMDLLLGIPLHVTVKNVLNPFSVIEDAEFIILLLLIVISLVIPLFYCYKLYKKKKG' A
#
# COMPACT_ATOMS: atom_id res chain seq x y z
N MET A 1 -17.09 14.25 -0.79
CA MET A 1 -15.64 14.00 -0.94
C MET A 1 -14.84 14.37 0.31
N SER A 2 -14.88 15.61 0.84
CA SER A 2 -14.07 16.01 2.01
C SER A 2 -14.33 15.21 3.30
N LYS A 3 -15.57 14.78 3.56
CA LYS A 3 -15.92 13.93 4.71
C LYS A 3 -15.25 12.55 4.65
N ILE A 4 -15.16 11.98 3.45
CA ILE A 4 -14.52 10.67 3.20
C ILE A 4 -13.01 10.80 3.39
N LEU A 5 -12.43 11.90 2.93
CA LEU A 5 -11.01 12.21 3.11
C LEU A 5 -10.64 12.36 4.59
N LEU A 6 -11.49 13.02 5.38
CA LEU A 6 -11.32 13.14 6.82
C LEU A 6 -11.38 11.78 7.53
N ILE A 7 -12.39 10.97 7.21
CA ILE A 7 -12.51 9.61 7.75
C ILE A 7 -11.28 8.78 7.36
N PHE A 8 -10.83 8.86 6.12
CA PHE A 8 -9.64 8.17 5.64
C PHE A 8 -8.38 8.56 6.44
N ILE A 9 -8.14 9.85 6.63
CA ILE A 9 -6.98 10.34 7.42
C ILE A 9 -7.06 9.83 8.87
N LEU A 10 -8.25 9.86 9.47
CA LEU A 10 -8.45 9.39 10.84
C LEU A 10 -8.16 7.89 10.96
N PHE A 11 -8.69 7.08 10.04
CA PHE A 11 -8.40 5.64 10.00
C PHE A 11 -6.93 5.36 9.71
N PHE A 12 -6.30 6.13 8.82
CA PHE A 12 -4.88 6.00 8.51
C PHE A 12 -4.00 6.25 9.74
N LEU A 13 -4.26 7.33 10.48
CA LEU A 13 -3.57 7.63 11.73
C LEU A 13 -3.81 6.56 12.79
N LEU A 14 -5.06 6.12 12.96
CA LEU A 14 -5.43 5.08 13.92
C LEU A 14 -4.66 3.78 13.65
N LEU A 15 -4.63 3.34 12.39
CA LEU A 15 -3.93 2.13 11.96
C LEU A 15 -2.42 2.23 12.21
N GLN A 16 -1.81 3.39 11.95
CA GLN A 16 -0.37 3.54 12.22
C GLN A 16 -0.05 3.54 13.70
N THR A 17 -0.88 4.20 14.51
CA THR A 17 -0.69 4.19 15.97
C THR A 17 -0.84 2.77 16.53
N PHE A 18 -1.79 2.00 15.99
CA PHE A 18 -2.00 0.60 16.34
C PHE A 18 -0.78 -0.29 15.98
N LEU A 19 -0.24 -0.14 14.77
CA LEU A 19 0.95 -0.87 14.33
C LEU A 19 2.17 -0.58 15.21
N ILE A 20 2.42 0.70 15.51
CA ILE A 20 3.53 1.11 16.40
C ILE A 20 3.37 0.52 17.80
N THR A 21 2.13 0.49 18.31
CA THR A 21 1.84 -0.08 19.64
C THR A 21 2.04 -1.59 19.65
N MET A 22 1.69 -2.30 18.58
CA MET A 22 1.93 -3.74 18.45
C MET A 22 3.42 -4.07 18.39
N ASP A 23 4.19 -3.30 17.63
CA ASP A 23 5.64 -3.46 17.59
C ASP A 23 6.26 -3.28 18.99
N LEU A 24 5.84 -2.25 19.73
CA LEU A 24 6.26 -2.03 21.11
C LEU A 24 5.89 -3.19 22.04
N LEU A 25 4.67 -3.74 21.90
CA LEU A 25 4.19 -4.87 22.71
C LEU A 25 5.01 -6.14 22.45
N LEU A 26 5.46 -6.33 21.21
CA LEU A 26 6.34 -7.42 20.79
C LEU A 26 7.82 -7.19 21.19
N GLY A 27 8.12 -6.06 21.83
CA GLY A 27 9.49 -5.70 22.24
C GLY A 27 10.37 -5.21 21.10
N ILE A 28 9.78 -4.87 19.95
CA ILE A 28 10.51 -4.27 18.83
C ILE A 28 10.87 -2.84 19.21
N PRO A 29 12.15 -2.44 19.09
CA PRO A 29 12.56 -1.11 19.49
C PRO A 29 12.04 -0.07 18.49
N LEU A 30 11.64 1.10 19.02
CA LEU A 30 11.00 2.18 18.26
C LEU A 30 11.75 2.59 16.98
N HIS A 31 13.09 2.55 16.98
CA HIS A 31 13.88 2.91 15.80
C HIS A 31 13.68 1.90 14.64
N VAL A 32 13.46 0.62 14.94
CA VAL A 32 13.14 -0.41 13.95
C VAL A 32 11.71 -0.23 13.47
N THR A 33 10.77 0.05 14.39
CA THR A 33 9.37 0.34 14.04
C THR A 33 9.23 1.54 13.11
N VAL A 34 9.92 2.65 13.39
CA VAL A 34 9.91 3.82 12.50
C VAL A 34 10.50 3.48 11.14
N LYS A 35 11.56 2.66 11.10
CA LYS A 35 12.13 2.16 9.85
C LYS A 35 11.16 1.25 9.11
N ASN A 36 10.40 0.40 9.79
CA ASN A 36 9.38 -0.48 9.22
C ASN A 36 8.18 0.32 8.70
N VAL A 37 7.75 1.39 9.37
CA VAL A 37 6.66 2.25 8.87
C VAL A 37 7.09 3.03 7.63
N LEU A 38 8.33 3.51 7.58
CA LEU A 38 8.88 4.24 6.43
C LEU A 38 9.28 3.31 5.28
N ASN A 39 9.67 2.08 5.58
CA ASN A 39 10.04 1.06 4.61
C ASN A 39 9.44 -0.31 5.01
N PRO A 40 8.13 -0.50 4.83
CA PRO A 40 7.43 -1.72 5.23
C PRO A 40 7.87 -2.96 4.44
N PHE A 41 8.57 -2.75 3.32
CA PHE A 41 9.08 -3.80 2.47
C PHE A 41 10.55 -4.15 2.75
N SER A 42 11.17 -3.52 3.75
CA SER A 42 12.55 -3.81 4.17
C SER A 42 12.74 -5.23 4.73
N VAL A 43 11.66 -5.86 5.19
CA VAL A 43 11.67 -7.15 5.90
C VAL A 43 11.02 -8.25 5.05
N ILE A 44 10.65 -7.93 3.82
CA ILE A 44 10.02 -8.89 2.91
C ILE A 44 11.08 -9.86 2.39
N GLU A 45 10.79 -11.16 2.50
CA GLU A 45 11.58 -12.18 1.82
C GLU A 45 11.47 -12.00 0.30
N ASP A 46 12.53 -12.31 -0.44
CA ASP A 46 12.59 -12.09 -1.90
C ASP A 46 11.37 -12.66 -2.65
N ALA A 47 10.77 -13.74 -2.14
CA ALA A 47 9.56 -14.34 -2.68
C ALA A 47 8.31 -13.43 -2.55
N GLU A 48 8.09 -12.79 -1.41
CA GLU A 48 6.91 -11.92 -1.24
C GLU A 48 7.06 -10.63 -2.03
N PHE A 49 8.29 -10.16 -2.26
CA PHE A 49 8.57 -9.01 -3.12
C PHE A 49 8.13 -9.28 -4.56
N ILE A 50 8.41 -10.49 -5.07
CA ILE A 50 7.99 -10.91 -6.41
C ILE A 50 6.45 -10.95 -6.51
N ILE A 51 5.77 -11.46 -5.48
CA ILE A 51 4.29 -11.51 -5.43
C ILE A 51 3.71 -10.10 -5.46
N LEU A 52 4.28 -9.18 -4.67
CA LEU A 52 3.82 -7.80 -4.57
C LEU A 52 4.04 -7.03 -5.89
N LEU A 53 5.19 -7.25 -6.54
CA LEU A 53 5.49 -6.70 -7.85
C LEU A 53 4.51 -7.22 -8.92
N LEU A 54 4.21 -8.52 -8.91
CA LEU A 54 3.23 -9.13 -9.80
C LEU A 54 1.82 -8.56 -9.58
N LEU A 55 1.43 -8.33 -8.32
CA LEU A 55 0.15 -7.70 -7.98
C LEU A 55 0.04 -6.28 -8.55
N ILE A 56 1.10 -5.47 -8.41
CA ILE A 56 1.16 -4.10 -8.94
C ILE A 56 1.03 -4.12 -10.47
N VAL A 57 1.75 -5.02 -11.13
CA VAL A 57 1.70 -5.16 -12.60
C VAL A 57 0.28 -5.52 -13.05
N ILE A 58 -0.35 -6.52 -12.43
CA ILE A 58 -1.73 -6.90 -12.74
C ILE A 58 -2.69 -5.73 -12.51
N SER A 59 -2.55 -5.06 -11.36
CA SER A 59 -3.40 -3.94 -10.96
C SER A 59 -3.31 -2.74 -11.92
N LEU A 60 -2.14 -2.50 -12.53
CA LEU A 60 -1.96 -1.39 -13.47
C LEU A 60 -2.25 -1.79 -14.92
N VAL A 61 -1.75 -2.95 -15.37
CA VAL A 61 -1.82 -3.36 -16.78
C VAL A 61 -3.25 -3.62 -17.22
N ILE A 62 -4.08 -4.26 -16.38
CA ILE A 62 -5.48 -4.55 -16.73
C ILE A 62 -6.29 -3.28 -16.98
N PRO A 63 -6.36 -2.30 -16.06
CA PRO A 63 -7.11 -1.07 -16.30
C PRO A 63 -6.49 -0.20 -17.39
N LEU A 64 -5.16 -0.17 -17.53
CA LEU A 64 -4.50 0.53 -18.64
C LEU A 64 -4.87 -0.07 -20.00
N PHE A 65 -4.85 -1.40 -20.13
CA PHE A 65 -5.26 -2.08 -21.35
C PHE A 65 -6.73 -1.84 -21.67
N TYR A 66 -7.60 -1.88 -20.65
CA TYR A 66 -9.02 -1.57 -20.80
C TYR A 66 -9.25 -0.12 -21.25
N CYS A 67 -8.56 0.85 -20.63
CA CYS A 67 -8.62 2.27 -21.01
C CYS A 67 -8.11 2.49 -22.45
N TYR A 68 -7.01 1.84 -22.82
CA TYR A 68 -6.48 1.89 -24.18
C TYR A 68 -7.46 1.33 -25.22
N LYS A 69 -8.10 0.19 -24.92
CA LYS A 69 -9.12 -0.40 -25.79
C LYS A 69 -10.33 0.51 -25.95
N LEU A 70 -10.80 1.15 -24.87
CA LEU A 70 -11.88 2.13 -24.94
C LEU A 70 -11.50 3.36 -25.75
N TYR A 71 -10.28 3.87 -25.60
CA TYR A 71 -9.79 5.02 -26.34
C TYR A 71 -9.73 4.73 -27.86
N LYS A 72 -9.23 3.56 -28.26
CA LYS A 72 -9.19 3.13 -29.66
C LYS A 72 -10.59 2.98 -30.26
N LYS A 73 -11.56 2.47 -29.49
CA LYS A 73 -12.95 2.30 -29.95
C LYS A 73 -13.73 3.62 -30.08
N LYS A 74 -13.28 4.70 -29.42
CA LYS A 74 -13.89 6.03 -29.49
C LYS A 74 -13.35 6.91 -30.62
N LYS A 75 -12.17 6.57 -31.15
CA LYS A 75 -11.47 7.29 -32.23
C LYS A 75 -11.62 6.64 -33.61
N GLY A 76 -12.14 5.42 -33.68
CA GLY A 76 -12.44 4.69 -34.92
C GLY A 76 -13.94 4.62 -35.19
#